data_AF-A0A7Y5FJ07-F1
#
_entry.id   AF-A0A7Y5FJ07-F1
#
_cell.length_a   1.000
_cell.length_b   1.000
_cell.length_c   1.000
_cell.angle_alpha   90.00
_cell.angle_beta   90.00
_cell.angle_gamma   90.00
#
_symmetry.space_group_name_H-M   'P 1'
#
loop_
_entity.id
_entity.type
_entity.pdbx_description
1 polymer ?
#
loop_
_entity_poly.entity_id
_entity_poly.type
_entity_poly.pdbx_seq_one_letter_code
_entity_poly.pdbx_strand_id
1 'polypeptide(L)'
;MGLPYIVPNMAEAVVARLHPAATRWNRLEGRPRTHDFDRALRAEVRDALWLLSRQWQMGEFQGDDAGSPVLARVCVEIASLNRFQAGAAAVEDLKPEEPLEAVVERRPVPLRAGTQYLSLDLRLAVGRRWLKLLAREAAKPGGLSADYRAAYRTAYAVLVPDPAQKADAAVCAHLEAWQQAGAAAERAMDGIALLEYLVDPAHSVYDGIGANPADESKLVALAERLQDWFAGLIMQPEQNADTAWQPSRLEYQFGCAAPQGEAELVMRAEEYYQGNLDWYALERRPAEPSLGDPPAAPQPPRREVHTFIPTAVMFEGMPNTRWWAFEDRQTNFGEVRPDTTDLGKLLLLEFGLVYANDWFVLPYTVPLGTVSEVKGIALTNVFGERFWIEPVLEQPATDWQKWGMFTLTPATAEQPPAPARLVLLPTVPKVQEGPALEEVAFIRDEMANMVWGIERRIALPSGAPKPGSEAARELRQWLEQLAGPPPAPPNPPAAPIRYQVMNTVPEHWIPFIPVHVEGSVREIQLQRAALPRFLPGDPNPPKAEKVRPRTTLLRHGLPRAYFVHEEEVPRAGAVVSQAYQRTRWLGGRVFTWLGARKQTGRGEGASGLRFDLLAEIKQ
;
A
#
# COMPACT_ATOMS: atom_id res chain seq x y z
N MET A 1 21.41 -30.06 -75.31
CA MET A 1 20.07 -29.71 -74.78
C MET A 1 20.03 -30.11 -73.31
N GLY A 2 20.22 -29.15 -72.40
CA GLY A 2 20.12 -29.37 -70.96
C GLY A 2 18.66 -29.34 -70.51
N LEU A 3 18.29 -30.21 -69.58
CA LEU A 3 16.92 -30.35 -69.09
C LEU A 3 16.45 -29.02 -68.44
N PRO A 4 15.32 -28.44 -68.85
CA PRO A 4 14.92 -27.06 -68.54
C PRO A 4 14.46 -26.78 -67.08
N TYR A 5 14.71 -27.69 -66.13
CA TYR A 5 14.14 -27.60 -64.77
C TYR A 5 15.13 -27.85 -63.62
N ILE A 6 16.44 -27.84 -63.87
CA ILE A 6 17.43 -27.96 -62.77
C ILE A 6 17.68 -26.56 -62.20
N VAL A 7 17.17 -26.31 -60.99
CA VAL A 7 17.49 -25.11 -60.20
C VAL A 7 18.83 -25.35 -59.49
N PRO A 8 19.93 -24.69 -59.88
CA PRO A 8 21.25 -24.97 -59.32
C PRO A 8 21.42 -24.43 -57.90
N ASN A 9 20.65 -23.40 -57.54
CA ASN A 9 20.69 -22.73 -56.26
C ASN A 9 19.27 -22.33 -55.81
N MET A 10 18.68 -23.14 -54.93
CA MET A 10 17.31 -22.91 -54.45
C MET A 10 17.16 -21.62 -53.63
N ALA A 11 18.17 -21.24 -52.85
CA ALA A 11 18.06 -20.07 -51.96
C ALA A 11 17.89 -18.77 -52.77
N GLU A 12 18.70 -18.60 -53.81
CA GLU A 12 18.62 -17.46 -54.71
C GLU A 12 17.30 -17.45 -55.50
N ALA A 13 16.86 -18.60 -56.00
CA ALA A 13 15.63 -18.72 -56.77
C ALA A 13 14.36 -18.40 -55.95
N VAL A 14 14.37 -18.71 -54.64
CA VAL A 14 13.28 -18.39 -53.71
C VAL A 14 13.25 -16.90 -53.38
N VAL A 15 14.41 -16.30 -53.08
CA VAL A 15 14.51 -14.86 -52.75
C VAL A 15 14.13 -13.99 -53.94
N ALA A 16 14.61 -14.33 -55.14
CA ALA A 16 14.32 -13.59 -56.37
C ALA A 16 12.96 -13.95 -57.00
N ARG A 17 12.18 -14.87 -56.40
CA ARG A 17 10.88 -15.35 -56.90
C ARG A 17 10.91 -15.75 -58.38
N LEU A 18 12.00 -16.39 -58.82
CA LEU A 18 12.25 -16.72 -60.23
C LEU A 18 11.20 -17.67 -60.82
N HIS A 19 10.46 -18.38 -59.96
CA HIS A 19 9.39 -19.28 -60.36
C HIS A 19 8.11 -18.94 -59.59
N PRO A 20 7.02 -18.55 -60.27
CA PRO A 20 5.72 -18.37 -59.62
C PRO A 20 5.24 -19.72 -59.06
N ALA A 21 5.16 -19.83 -57.74
CA ALA A 21 4.67 -21.01 -57.04
C ALA A 21 3.35 -20.69 -56.34
N ALA A 22 2.36 -21.56 -56.49
CA ALA A 22 1.13 -21.51 -55.72
C ALA A 22 1.25 -22.52 -54.56
N THR A 23 1.50 -22.02 -53.34
CA THR A 23 1.51 -22.88 -52.14
C THR A 23 0.08 -23.35 -51.87
N ARG A 24 -0.16 -24.66 -51.99
CA ARG A 24 -1.42 -25.28 -51.61
C ARG A 24 -1.21 -26.08 -50.33
N TRP A 25 -2.03 -25.82 -49.33
CA TRP A 25 -2.06 -26.62 -48.11
C TRP A 25 -3.06 -27.76 -48.33
N ASN A 26 -2.57 -28.99 -48.43
CA ASN A 26 -3.42 -30.18 -48.31
C ASN A 26 -3.35 -30.67 -46.87
N ARG A 27 -4.44 -30.51 -46.12
CA ARG A 27 -4.60 -31.19 -44.84
C ARG A 27 -4.75 -32.68 -45.13
N LEU A 28 -3.72 -33.46 -44.81
CA LEU A 28 -3.82 -34.92 -44.81
C LEU A 28 -4.60 -35.33 -43.57
N GLU A 29 -5.91 -35.52 -43.71
CA GLU A 29 -6.70 -36.14 -42.65
C GLU A 29 -6.60 -37.66 -42.79
N GLY A 30 -6.08 -38.33 -41.77
CA GLY A 30 -6.09 -39.78 -41.69
C GLY A 30 -7.54 -40.26 -41.72
N ARG A 31 -7.94 -40.93 -42.81
CA ARG A 31 -9.24 -41.60 -42.87
C ARG A 31 -9.10 -42.97 -42.19
N PRO A 32 -9.70 -43.17 -41.00
CA PRO A 32 -9.63 -44.47 -40.37
C PRO A 32 -10.33 -45.51 -41.25
N ARG A 33 -9.71 -46.68 -41.41
CA ARG A 33 -10.27 -47.78 -42.22
C ARG A 33 -11.49 -48.43 -41.56
N THR A 34 -11.68 -48.20 -40.26
CA THR A 34 -12.76 -48.70 -39.42
C THR A 34 -13.18 -47.62 -38.43
N HIS A 35 -14.47 -47.53 -38.11
CA HIS A 35 -14.97 -46.59 -37.08
C HIS A 35 -14.76 -47.08 -35.65
N ASP A 36 -14.40 -48.35 -35.48
CA ASP A 36 -14.07 -48.96 -34.19
C ASP A 36 -12.56 -48.88 -33.93
N PHE A 37 -12.20 -48.17 -32.85
CA PHE A 37 -10.84 -48.01 -32.37
C PHE A 37 -10.59 -48.76 -31.06
N ASP A 38 -11.58 -49.45 -30.49
CA ASP A 38 -11.45 -50.09 -29.17
C ASP A 38 -10.23 -51.01 -29.14
N ARG A 39 -10.07 -51.83 -30.18
CA ARG A 39 -8.95 -52.76 -30.29
C ARG A 39 -7.59 -52.06 -30.44
N ALA A 40 -7.54 -50.89 -31.08
CA ALA A 40 -6.30 -50.13 -31.28
C ALA A 40 -5.90 -49.32 -30.03
N LEU A 41 -6.90 -48.91 -29.24
CA LEU A 41 -6.73 -48.22 -27.96
C LEU A 41 -6.41 -49.19 -26.82
N ARG A 42 -6.84 -50.46 -26.91
CA ARG A 42 -6.47 -51.51 -25.96
C ARG A 42 -4.98 -51.85 -26.09
N ALA A 43 -4.22 -51.65 -25.01
CA ALA A 43 -2.83 -52.08 -24.89
C ALA A 43 -2.72 -53.60 -24.56
N GLU A 44 -3.30 -54.46 -25.40
CA GLU A 44 -3.29 -55.92 -25.20
C GLU A 44 -1.88 -56.50 -25.34
N VAL A 45 -1.25 -56.88 -24.23
CA VAL A 45 0.06 -57.56 -24.24
C VAL A 45 -0.06 -58.93 -24.89
N ARG A 46 0.57 -59.10 -26.06
CA ARG A 46 0.59 -60.39 -26.78
C ARG A 46 1.86 -61.19 -26.51
N ASP A 47 2.99 -60.60 -26.85
CA ASP A 47 4.32 -61.17 -26.65
C ASP A 47 5.36 -60.05 -26.47
N ALA A 48 6.59 -60.41 -26.11
CA ALA A 48 7.66 -59.43 -25.89
C ALA A 48 8.02 -58.64 -27.15
N LEU A 49 7.91 -59.24 -28.34
CA LEU A 49 8.20 -58.57 -29.60
C LEU A 49 7.14 -57.51 -29.92
N TRP A 50 5.88 -57.78 -29.57
CA TRP A 50 4.78 -56.83 -29.65
C TRP A 50 5.00 -55.64 -28.73
N LEU A 51 5.47 -55.85 -27.49
CA LEU A 51 5.83 -54.75 -26.57
C LEU A 51 6.89 -53.82 -27.17
N LEU A 52 7.96 -54.38 -27.73
CA LEU A 52 9.02 -53.64 -28.42
C LEU A 52 8.50 -52.96 -29.69
N SER A 53 7.66 -53.63 -30.47
CA SER A 53 7.07 -53.08 -31.70
C SER A 53 6.13 -51.91 -31.40
N ARG A 54 5.44 -51.94 -30.25
CA ARG A 54 4.60 -50.82 -29.77
C ARG A 54 5.46 -49.63 -29.33
N GLN A 55 6.55 -49.86 -28.61
CA GLN A 55 7.53 -48.81 -28.30
C GLN A 55 8.09 -48.18 -29.57
N TRP A 56 8.47 -49.01 -30.55
CA TRP A 56 8.94 -48.54 -31.85
C TRP A 56 7.90 -47.70 -32.59
N GLN A 57 6.63 -48.13 -32.60
CA GLN A 57 5.52 -47.39 -33.24
C GLN A 57 5.27 -46.02 -32.60
N MET A 58 5.42 -45.91 -31.28
CA MET A 58 5.25 -44.65 -30.54
C MET A 58 6.52 -43.79 -30.53
N GLY A 59 7.60 -44.24 -31.20
CA GLY A 59 8.85 -43.48 -31.31
C GLY A 59 9.81 -43.63 -30.12
N GLU A 60 9.55 -44.51 -29.15
CA GLU A 60 10.41 -44.68 -27.94
C GLU A 60 11.85 -45.16 -28.26
N PHE A 61 12.08 -45.69 -29.47
CA PHE A 61 13.42 -46.07 -29.95
C PHE A 61 14.03 -45.03 -30.92
N GLN A 62 13.30 -43.97 -31.26
CA GLN A 62 13.88 -42.82 -31.95
C GLN A 62 14.60 -42.01 -30.88
N GLY A 63 15.92 -42.13 -30.83
CA GLY A 63 16.73 -41.23 -30.03
C GLY A 63 16.81 -39.88 -30.72
N ASP A 64 16.48 -38.81 -30.01
CA ASP A 64 16.84 -37.47 -30.43
C ASP A 64 18.30 -37.18 -30.04
N ASP A 65 19.01 -36.45 -30.90
CA ASP A 65 20.34 -35.90 -30.59
C ASP A 65 20.21 -34.68 -29.66
N ALA A 66 19.60 -34.92 -28.49
CA ALA A 66 19.25 -33.92 -27.50
C ALA A 66 19.74 -34.40 -26.14
N GLY A 67 20.91 -33.92 -25.72
CA GLY A 67 21.47 -34.27 -24.42
C GLY A 67 20.65 -33.69 -23.27
N SER A 68 20.19 -34.55 -22.35
CA SER A 68 19.54 -34.11 -21.13
C SER A 68 20.51 -33.39 -20.18
N PRO A 69 20.06 -32.37 -19.44
CA PRO A 69 20.92 -31.64 -18.52
C PRO A 69 21.24 -32.46 -17.26
N VAL A 70 22.53 -32.54 -16.90
CA VAL A 70 23.01 -33.28 -15.71
C VAL A 70 23.61 -32.37 -14.64
N LEU A 71 23.99 -31.15 -15.03
CA LEU A 71 24.54 -30.14 -14.14
C LEU A 71 24.14 -28.77 -14.66
N ALA A 72 23.67 -27.90 -13.77
CA ALA A 72 23.45 -26.50 -14.09
C ALA A 72 24.10 -25.60 -13.05
N ARG A 73 24.65 -24.47 -13.50
CA ARG A 73 25.16 -23.42 -12.62
C ARG A 73 24.49 -22.11 -13.00
N VAL A 74 23.74 -21.54 -12.07
CA VAL A 74 23.09 -20.24 -12.27
C VAL A 74 23.96 -19.17 -11.65
N CYS A 75 24.28 -18.12 -12.43
CA CYS A 75 24.97 -16.94 -11.96
C CYS A 75 23.95 -15.82 -11.73
N VAL A 76 23.83 -15.37 -10.49
CA VAL A 76 22.92 -14.29 -10.10
C VAL A 76 23.72 -13.16 -9.47
N GLU A 77 23.38 -11.93 -9.83
CA GLU A 77 23.90 -10.73 -9.22
C GLU A 77 22.80 -10.11 -8.34
N ILE A 78 23.09 -9.93 -7.06
CA ILE A 78 22.12 -9.51 -6.05
C ILE A 78 22.52 -8.15 -5.50
N ALA A 79 21.61 -7.18 -5.56
CA ALA A 79 21.78 -5.86 -4.97
C ALA A 79 20.69 -5.63 -3.92
N SER A 80 21.08 -5.23 -2.71
CA SER A 80 20.12 -4.89 -1.66
C SER A 80 19.49 -3.53 -1.92
N LEU A 81 18.17 -3.43 -1.72
CA LEU A 81 17.50 -2.14 -1.62
C LEU A 81 18.05 -1.42 -0.40
N ASN A 82 18.60 -0.23 -0.60
CA ASN A 82 19.29 0.50 0.45
C ASN A 82 18.89 1.97 0.56
N ARG A 83 18.04 2.45 -0.36
CA ARG A 83 17.52 3.83 -0.31
C ARG A 83 16.03 3.84 -0.36
N PHE A 84 15.46 4.78 0.38
CA PHE A 84 14.05 5.10 0.40
C PHE A 84 13.86 6.61 0.32
N GLN A 85 12.84 7.05 -0.41
CA GLN A 85 12.42 8.43 -0.47
C GLN A 85 10.91 8.51 -0.27
N ALA A 86 10.47 9.17 0.80
CA ALA A 86 9.05 9.43 1.04
C ALA A 86 8.57 10.60 0.19
N GLY A 87 7.80 10.34 -0.88
CA GLY A 87 7.36 11.37 -1.82
C GLY A 87 8.52 12.17 -2.39
N ALA A 88 8.56 13.47 -2.07
CA ALA A 88 9.64 14.39 -2.44
C ALA A 88 10.56 14.77 -1.26
N ALA A 89 10.50 14.03 -0.14
CA ALA A 89 11.34 14.25 1.03
C ALA A 89 12.82 13.90 0.76
N ALA A 90 13.67 14.11 1.76
CA ALA A 90 15.06 13.69 1.71
C ALA A 90 15.17 12.16 1.58
N VAL A 91 16.24 11.70 0.92
CA VAL A 91 16.54 10.28 0.81
C VAL A 91 17.08 9.76 2.14
N GLU A 92 16.57 8.62 2.59
CA GLU A 92 17.02 7.93 3.80
C GLU A 92 17.49 6.50 3.49
N ASP A 93 18.26 5.94 4.42
CA ASP A 93 18.70 4.55 4.34
C ASP A 93 17.52 3.60 4.57
N LEU A 94 17.26 2.72 3.61
CA LEU A 94 16.30 1.63 3.78
C LEU A 94 16.96 0.47 4.53
N LYS A 95 16.47 0.19 5.73
CA LYS A 95 16.96 -0.91 6.57
C LYS A 95 16.19 -2.20 6.29
N PRO A 96 16.84 -3.32 5.92
CA PRO A 96 16.16 -4.60 5.67
C PRO A 96 15.36 -5.13 6.88
N GLU A 97 15.72 -4.72 8.10
CA GLU A 97 15.05 -5.08 9.34
C GLU A 97 13.74 -4.31 9.57
N GLU A 98 13.41 -3.36 8.72
CA GLU A 98 12.17 -2.59 8.77
C GLU A 98 11.27 -3.00 7.59
N PRO A 99 10.01 -3.38 7.84
CA PRO A 99 9.10 -3.74 6.77
C PRO A 99 8.75 -2.52 5.91
N LEU A 100 8.80 -2.68 4.59
CA LEU A 100 8.65 -1.57 3.66
C LEU A 100 7.28 -0.89 3.76
N GLU A 101 6.19 -1.64 3.97
CA GLU A 101 4.87 -1.03 4.18
C GLU A 101 4.84 -0.14 5.41
N ALA A 102 5.52 -0.51 6.51
CA ALA A 102 5.55 0.35 7.70
C ALA A 102 6.38 1.63 7.44
N VAL A 103 7.47 1.53 6.69
CA VAL A 103 8.29 2.69 6.29
C VAL A 103 7.51 3.62 5.37
N VAL A 104 6.80 3.08 4.38
CA VAL A 104 6.00 3.83 3.41
C VAL A 104 4.78 4.44 4.09
N GLU A 105 4.03 3.64 4.84
CA GLU A 105 2.70 4.03 5.30
C GLU A 105 2.70 4.82 6.60
N ARG A 106 3.80 4.83 7.36
CA ARG A 106 3.88 5.53 8.66
C ARG A 106 3.45 6.98 8.52
N ARG A 107 2.50 7.37 9.37
CA ARG A 107 2.06 8.74 9.52
C ARG A 107 2.30 9.21 10.96
N PRO A 108 2.50 10.52 11.16
CA PRO A 108 2.52 11.09 12.50
C PRO A 108 1.23 10.74 13.25
N VAL A 109 1.36 10.32 14.50
CA VAL A 109 0.20 10.07 15.35
C VAL A 109 -0.50 11.41 15.64
N PRO A 110 -1.83 11.50 15.49
CA PRO A 110 -2.56 12.73 15.75
C PRO A 110 -2.62 12.99 17.26
N LEU A 111 -1.71 13.84 17.76
CA LEU A 111 -1.66 14.26 19.15
C LEU A 111 -2.45 15.55 19.42
N ARG A 112 -2.74 16.33 18.37
CA ARG A 112 -3.49 17.59 18.44
C ARG A 112 -4.40 17.81 17.24
N ALA A 113 -5.52 18.47 17.47
CA ALA A 113 -6.38 19.06 16.46
C ALA A 113 -6.49 20.58 16.68
N GLY A 114 -5.54 21.34 16.11
CA GLY A 114 -5.42 22.77 16.43
C GLY A 114 -4.89 22.96 17.85
N THR A 115 -5.62 23.67 18.70
CA THR A 115 -5.25 23.87 20.12
C THR A 115 -5.67 22.71 21.02
N GLN A 116 -6.56 21.83 20.55
CA GLN A 116 -7.09 20.71 21.34
C GLN A 116 -6.14 19.52 21.31
N TYR A 117 -5.74 19.02 22.48
CA TYR A 117 -5.06 17.73 22.61
C TYR A 117 -6.00 16.56 22.28
N LEU A 118 -5.47 15.57 21.58
CA LEU A 118 -6.11 14.29 21.28
C LEU A 118 -5.47 13.14 22.06
N SER A 119 -5.98 11.92 21.88
CA SER A 119 -5.33 10.68 22.33
C SER A 119 -5.00 10.68 23.83
N LEU A 120 -6.00 10.99 24.67
CA LEU A 120 -5.87 10.96 26.14
C LEU A 120 -5.31 9.62 26.65
N ASP A 121 -5.69 8.51 26.02
CA ASP A 121 -5.12 7.19 26.28
C ASP A 121 -3.58 7.15 26.15
N LEU A 122 -3.02 7.67 25.05
CA LEU A 122 -1.56 7.77 24.85
C LEU A 122 -0.93 8.76 25.83
N ARG A 123 -1.57 9.92 26.05
CA ARG A 123 -1.12 10.95 27.01
C ARG A 123 -0.94 10.35 28.41
N LEU A 124 -1.92 9.58 28.86
CA LEU A 124 -1.90 8.87 30.15
C LEU A 124 -0.89 7.73 30.16
N ALA A 125 -0.76 6.97 29.07
CA ALA A 125 0.21 5.87 28.98
C ALA A 125 1.65 6.36 29.08
N VAL A 126 2.00 7.42 28.35
CA VAL A 126 3.31 8.07 28.39
C VAL A 126 3.57 8.69 29.76
N GLY A 127 2.59 9.41 30.33
CA GLY A 127 2.72 10.02 31.66
C GLY A 127 2.95 8.96 32.75
N ARG A 128 2.18 7.87 32.71
CA ARG A 128 2.39 6.72 33.62
C ARG A 128 3.76 6.06 33.42
N ARG A 129 4.27 5.99 32.19
CA ARG A 129 5.60 5.44 31.91
C ARG A 129 6.69 6.32 32.53
N TRP A 130 6.60 7.64 32.37
CA TRP A 130 7.52 8.60 33.00
C TRP A 130 7.55 8.45 34.53
N LEU A 131 6.37 8.47 35.16
CA LEU A 131 6.26 8.33 36.62
C LEU A 131 6.81 6.99 37.13
N LYS A 132 6.73 5.92 36.33
CA LYS A 132 7.36 4.62 36.64
C LYS A 132 8.87 4.65 36.49
N LEU A 133 9.41 5.37 35.50
CA LEU A 133 10.86 5.56 35.33
C LEU A 133 11.44 6.31 36.53
N LEU A 134 10.81 7.42 36.94
CA LEU A 134 11.17 8.17 38.14
C LEU A 134 11.13 7.31 39.40
N ALA A 135 10.03 6.58 39.62
CA ALA A 135 9.90 5.72 40.80
C ALA A 135 10.99 4.64 40.88
N ARG A 136 11.34 4.04 39.73
CA ARG A 136 12.38 3.01 39.66
C ARG A 136 13.77 3.61 39.89
N GLU A 137 14.04 4.79 39.36
CA GLU A 137 15.35 5.43 39.53
C GLU A 137 15.54 5.95 40.96
N ALA A 138 14.50 6.52 41.58
CA ALA A 138 14.53 6.95 42.99
C ALA A 138 14.71 5.79 43.98
N ALA A 139 14.31 4.57 43.62
CA ALA A 139 14.46 3.39 44.47
C ALA A 139 15.87 2.77 44.44
N LYS A 140 16.75 3.19 43.52
CA LYS A 140 18.11 2.64 43.40
C LYS A 140 19.09 3.33 44.35
N PRO A 141 20.06 2.59 44.93
CA PRO A 141 21.21 3.22 45.60
C PRO A 141 21.97 4.12 44.62
N GLY A 142 22.17 5.39 44.98
CA GLY A 142 22.81 6.39 44.10
C GLY A 142 21.91 6.94 42.98
N GLY A 143 20.63 6.56 42.97
CA GLY A 143 19.60 7.06 42.05
C GLY A 143 19.19 8.51 42.31
N LEU A 144 17.93 8.85 42.04
CA LEU A 144 17.42 10.21 42.28
C LEU A 144 17.44 10.53 43.79
N SER A 145 17.89 11.73 44.14
CA SER A 145 17.97 12.19 45.54
C SER A 145 16.61 12.51 46.17
N ALA A 146 15.57 12.70 45.36
CA ALA A 146 14.21 13.00 45.79
C ALA A 146 13.15 12.36 44.88
N ASP A 147 11.90 12.36 45.34
CA ASP A 147 10.75 11.91 44.54
C ASP A 147 10.09 13.08 43.78
N TYR A 148 10.42 13.22 42.50
CA TYR A 148 9.89 14.28 41.63
C TYR A 148 8.49 14.00 41.08
N ARG A 149 7.87 12.84 41.35
CA ARG A 149 6.61 12.43 40.70
C ARG A 149 5.44 13.39 40.96
N ALA A 150 5.39 14.04 42.12
CA ALA A 150 4.37 15.04 42.43
C ALA A 150 4.57 16.31 41.61
N ALA A 151 5.81 16.81 41.52
CA ALA A 151 6.15 18.01 40.75
C ALA A 151 5.80 17.85 39.25
N TYR A 152 6.15 16.72 38.64
CA TYR A 152 5.76 16.44 37.24
C TYR A 152 4.25 16.32 37.04
N ARG A 153 3.51 15.74 38.00
CA ARG A 153 2.05 15.70 37.92
C ARG A 153 1.41 17.07 37.96
N THR A 154 1.98 18.00 38.72
CA THR A 154 1.51 19.39 38.79
C THR A 154 1.90 20.17 37.52
N ALA A 155 3.15 20.07 37.10
CA ALA A 155 3.66 20.83 35.94
C ALA A 155 3.00 20.41 34.62
N TYR A 156 2.71 19.12 34.47
CA TYR A 156 2.11 18.55 33.26
C TYR A 156 0.78 17.86 33.58
N ALA A 157 -0.08 18.51 34.37
CA ALA A 157 -1.39 17.98 34.70
C ALA A 157 -2.28 17.87 33.44
N VAL A 158 -3.09 16.82 33.35
CA VAL A 158 -4.22 16.82 32.41
C VAL A 158 -5.16 17.95 32.81
N LEU A 159 -5.43 18.87 31.87
CA LEU A 159 -6.27 20.04 32.09
C LEU A 159 -7.71 19.66 32.43
N VAL A 160 -8.32 20.43 33.35
CA VAL A 160 -9.74 20.33 33.66
C VAL A 160 -10.52 21.03 32.55
N PRO A 161 -11.40 20.32 31.81
CA PRO A 161 -12.23 20.96 30.80
C PRO A 161 -13.35 21.78 31.47
N ASP A 162 -13.55 23.02 31.01
CA ASP A 162 -14.60 23.92 31.51
C ASP A 162 -15.84 23.88 30.59
N PRO A 163 -16.98 23.35 31.05
CA PRO A 163 -18.21 23.29 30.24
C PRO A 163 -18.82 24.67 29.93
N ALA A 164 -18.39 25.74 30.60
CA ALA A 164 -18.80 27.10 30.27
C ALA A 164 -17.94 27.74 29.16
N GLN A 165 -16.81 27.12 28.79
CA GLN A 165 -15.89 27.66 27.78
C GLN A 165 -16.07 26.96 26.44
N LYS A 166 -16.39 27.74 25.40
CA LYS A 166 -16.48 27.24 24.02
C LYS A 166 -15.17 26.59 23.54
N ALA A 167 -14.02 27.01 24.07
CA ALA A 167 -12.72 26.43 23.73
C ALA A 167 -12.64 24.92 24.05
N ASP A 168 -13.36 24.46 25.06
CA ASP A 168 -13.36 23.07 25.52
C ASP A 168 -14.50 22.23 24.92
N ALA A 169 -15.25 22.79 23.96
CA ALA A 169 -16.37 22.12 23.30
C ALA A 169 -15.98 20.76 22.70
N ALA A 170 -14.75 20.61 22.21
CA ALA A 170 -14.25 19.36 21.66
C ALA A 170 -14.22 18.20 22.68
N VAL A 171 -14.15 18.52 23.98
CA VAL A 171 -14.21 17.57 25.10
C VAL A 171 -15.61 17.57 25.71
N CYS A 172 -16.09 18.73 26.16
CA CYS A 172 -17.33 18.88 26.94
C CYS A 172 -18.59 18.50 26.18
N ALA A 173 -18.61 18.60 24.84
CA ALA A 173 -19.77 18.19 24.06
C ALA A 173 -19.95 16.67 23.99
N HIS A 174 -18.91 15.89 24.30
CA HIS A 174 -18.93 14.43 24.21
C HIS A 174 -18.84 13.83 25.60
N LEU A 175 -19.95 13.24 26.07
CA LEU A 175 -20.04 12.72 27.44
C LEU A 175 -18.90 11.74 27.77
N GLU A 176 -18.55 10.84 26.85
CA GLU A 176 -17.50 9.86 27.07
C GLU A 176 -16.11 10.52 27.19
N ALA A 177 -15.83 11.50 26.33
CA ALA A 177 -14.57 12.24 26.38
C ALA A 177 -14.48 13.11 27.65
N TRP A 178 -15.58 13.75 28.04
CA TRP A 178 -15.66 14.59 29.23
C TRP A 178 -15.48 13.76 30.51
N GLN A 179 -16.14 12.60 30.62
CA GLN A 179 -15.99 11.70 31.77
C GLN A 179 -14.54 11.22 31.93
N GLN A 180 -13.88 10.83 30.84
CA GLN A 180 -12.48 10.37 30.88
C GLN A 180 -11.52 11.50 31.20
N ALA A 181 -11.70 12.66 30.57
CA ALA A 181 -10.90 13.85 30.87
C ALA A 181 -11.08 14.27 32.34
N GLY A 182 -12.32 14.35 32.84
CA GLY A 182 -12.61 14.71 34.23
C GLY A 182 -12.09 13.71 35.27
N ALA A 183 -12.03 12.41 34.92
CA ALA A 183 -11.40 11.39 35.77
C ALA A 183 -9.88 11.60 35.87
N ALA A 184 -9.24 11.95 34.75
CA ALA A 184 -7.80 12.19 34.66
C ALA A 184 -7.37 13.58 35.17
N ALA A 185 -8.24 14.58 35.06
CA ALA A 185 -7.91 15.98 35.27
C ALA A 185 -7.27 16.19 36.65
N GLU A 186 -6.12 16.86 36.69
CA GLU A 186 -5.30 17.14 37.89
C GLU A 186 -4.78 15.90 38.66
N ARG A 187 -5.27 14.70 38.36
CA ARG A 187 -4.86 13.43 39.02
C ARG A 187 -3.80 12.68 38.24
N ALA A 188 -3.78 12.88 36.92
CA ALA A 188 -2.85 12.24 36.01
C ALA A 188 -1.97 13.25 35.31
N MET A 189 -0.76 12.80 34.98
CA MET A 189 0.19 13.54 34.17
C MET A 189 -0.11 13.30 32.69
N ASP A 190 -0.06 14.36 31.91
CA ASP A 190 0.02 14.34 30.46
C ASP A 190 1.48 14.12 30.02
N GLY A 191 1.80 12.88 29.64
CA GLY A 191 3.15 12.57 29.17
C GLY A 191 3.49 13.13 27.80
N ILE A 192 2.50 13.37 26.94
CA ILE A 192 2.75 13.96 25.62
C ILE A 192 3.05 15.44 25.76
N ALA A 193 2.40 16.15 26.69
CA ALA A 193 2.75 17.54 26.99
C ALA A 193 4.23 17.68 27.40
N LEU A 194 4.78 16.73 28.18
CA LEU A 194 6.21 16.70 28.48
C LEU A 194 7.05 16.43 27.23
N LEU A 195 6.69 15.42 26.42
CA LEU A 195 7.47 15.10 25.21
C LEU A 195 7.47 16.25 24.19
N GLU A 196 6.32 16.92 23.99
CA GLU A 196 6.21 18.10 23.13
C GLU A 196 7.04 19.28 23.68
N TYR A 197 7.08 19.48 25.00
CA TYR A 197 7.89 20.52 25.62
C TYR A 197 9.40 20.33 25.34
N LEU A 198 9.85 19.07 25.35
CA LEU A 198 11.23 18.67 25.10
C LEU A 198 11.64 18.63 23.62
N VAL A 199 10.73 18.93 22.70
CA VAL A 199 11.09 19.05 21.27
C VAL A 199 12.01 20.25 21.03
N ASP A 200 11.85 21.32 21.81
CA ASP A 200 12.73 22.50 21.76
C ASP A 200 14.01 22.21 22.56
N PRO A 201 15.21 22.23 21.94
CA PRO A 201 16.48 22.01 22.63
C PRO A 201 16.80 23.06 23.71
N ALA A 202 16.12 24.21 23.70
CA ALA A 202 16.27 25.23 24.74
C ALA A 202 15.60 24.82 26.07
N HIS A 203 14.70 23.84 26.05
CA HIS A 203 14.03 23.33 27.22
C HIS A 203 14.73 22.09 27.79
N SER A 204 14.67 21.97 29.11
CA SER A 204 15.18 20.83 29.85
C SER A 204 14.06 20.14 30.63
N VAL A 205 14.22 18.84 30.85
CA VAL A 205 13.23 18.01 31.57
C VAL A 205 13.04 18.43 33.03
N TYR A 206 13.95 19.21 33.59
CA TYR A 206 13.88 19.71 34.96
C TYR A 206 13.33 21.14 35.08
N ASP A 207 12.95 21.78 33.97
CA ASP A 207 12.41 23.14 33.97
C ASP A 207 11.11 23.23 34.76
N GLY A 208 11.05 24.14 35.73
CA GLY A 208 9.88 24.33 36.59
C GLY A 208 9.59 23.18 37.56
N ILE A 209 10.45 22.15 37.62
CA ILE A 209 10.28 20.98 38.51
C ILE A 209 10.92 21.20 39.89
N GLY A 210 11.88 22.13 39.98
CA GLY A 210 12.68 22.33 41.21
C GLY A 210 13.61 21.15 41.48
N ALA A 211 14.19 20.57 40.43
CA ALA A 211 15.11 19.45 40.55
C ALA A 211 16.40 19.87 41.28
N ASN A 212 16.99 18.94 42.05
CA ASN A 212 18.32 19.11 42.61
C ASN A 212 19.35 19.06 41.46
N PRO A 213 20.32 19.98 41.37
CA PRO A 213 21.38 19.94 40.35
C PRO A 213 22.10 18.59 40.25
N ALA A 214 22.21 17.85 41.34
CA ALA A 214 22.82 16.51 41.36
C ALA A 214 22.01 15.42 40.62
N ASP A 215 20.74 15.68 40.30
CA ASP A 215 19.84 14.74 39.62
C ASP A 215 19.53 15.13 38.16
N GLU A 216 19.88 16.34 37.72
CA GLU A 216 19.54 16.87 36.39
C GLU A 216 19.99 15.94 35.26
N SER A 217 21.25 15.49 35.27
CA SER A 217 21.77 14.56 34.26
C SER A 217 21.06 13.20 34.25
N LYS A 218 20.61 12.73 35.42
CA LYS A 218 19.81 11.49 35.52
C LYS A 218 18.42 11.68 34.93
N LEU A 219 17.80 12.83 35.17
CA LEU A 219 16.49 13.15 34.60
C LEU A 219 16.57 13.25 33.07
N VAL A 220 17.61 13.88 32.52
CA VAL A 220 17.86 13.93 31.06
C VAL A 220 17.97 12.52 30.49
N ALA A 221 18.81 11.66 31.08
CA ALA A 221 18.95 10.27 30.63
C ALA A 221 17.65 9.45 30.74
N LEU A 222 16.79 9.75 31.73
CA LEU A 222 15.47 9.13 31.79
C LEU A 222 14.53 9.65 30.69
N ALA A 223 14.63 10.93 30.33
CA ALA A 223 13.82 11.56 29.29
C ALA A 223 14.14 10.98 27.91
N GLU A 224 15.43 10.83 27.60
CA GLU A 224 15.91 10.13 26.39
C GLU A 224 15.35 8.70 26.33
N ARG A 225 15.41 7.96 27.45
CA ARG A 225 14.81 6.61 27.52
C ARG A 225 13.29 6.59 27.34
N LEU A 226 12.59 7.68 27.67
CA LEU A 226 11.15 7.81 27.42
C LEU A 226 10.88 8.09 25.94
N GLN A 227 11.66 8.98 25.32
CA GLN A 227 11.61 9.30 23.89
C GLN A 227 11.89 8.05 23.05
N ASP A 228 12.98 7.32 23.33
CA ASP A 228 13.34 6.06 22.66
C ASP A 228 12.24 5.01 22.78
N TRP A 229 11.65 4.89 23.98
CA TRP A 229 10.55 3.95 24.21
C TRP A 229 9.30 4.32 23.40
N PHE A 230 8.96 5.61 23.32
CA PHE A 230 7.79 6.07 22.57
C PHE A 230 8.00 5.93 21.05
N ALA A 231 9.18 6.31 20.55
CA ALA A 231 9.58 6.13 19.15
C ALA A 231 9.62 4.64 18.76
N GLY A 232 10.04 3.75 19.67
CA GLY A 232 10.01 2.30 19.47
C GLY A 232 8.63 1.65 19.60
N LEU A 233 7.63 2.34 20.16
CA LEU A 233 6.27 1.81 20.34
C LEU A 233 5.44 1.95 19.06
N ILE A 234 5.51 3.12 18.41
CA ILE A 234 4.78 3.44 17.18
C ILE A 234 5.78 4.06 16.21
N MET A 235 6.00 3.38 15.09
CA MET A 235 6.82 3.86 13.99
C MET A 235 6.16 5.08 13.35
N GLN A 236 6.89 6.19 13.35
CA GLN A 236 6.48 7.49 12.86
C GLN A 236 7.63 8.06 12.01
N PRO A 237 7.36 8.97 11.07
CA PRO A 237 8.43 9.68 10.38
C PRO A 237 9.21 10.57 11.35
N GLU A 238 10.49 10.83 11.08
CA GLU A 238 11.33 11.69 11.92
C GLU A 238 10.81 13.13 11.95
N GLN A 239 10.40 13.64 10.79
CA GLN A 239 9.70 14.92 10.67
C GLN A 239 8.30 14.70 10.11
N ASN A 240 7.35 15.53 10.53
CA ASN A 240 5.97 15.44 10.05
C ASN A 240 5.83 15.66 8.52
N ALA A 241 6.81 16.33 7.91
CA ALA A 241 6.85 16.56 6.46
C ALA A 241 7.36 15.35 5.67
N ASP A 242 8.06 14.41 6.32
CA ASP A 242 8.71 13.26 5.69
C ASP A 242 7.74 12.07 5.60
N THR A 243 6.59 12.30 4.98
CA THR A 243 5.57 11.25 4.77
C THR A 243 5.39 10.99 3.28
N ALA A 244 5.25 9.71 2.92
CA ALA A 244 4.92 9.32 1.55
C ALA A 244 3.46 9.67 1.20
N TRP A 245 2.61 9.92 2.19
CA TRP A 245 1.20 10.25 1.97
C TRP A 245 1.05 11.62 1.30
N GLN A 246 0.46 11.63 0.11
CA GLN A 246 0.10 12.82 -0.66
C GLN A 246 -1.38 13.18 -0.42
N PRO A 247 -1.69 14.20 0.40
CA PRO A 247 -3.06 14.53 0.75
C PRO A 247 -3.91 14.98 -0.44
N SER A 248 -3.31 15.56 -1.48
CA SER A 248 -4.02 15.99 -2.69
C SER A 248 -4.41 14.84 -3.61
N ARG A 249 -3.71 13.69 -3.51
CA ARG A 249 -3.93 12.47 -4.30
C ARG A 249 -4.61 11.34 -3.49
N LEU A 250 -4.67 11.49 -2.17
CA LEU A 250 -5.23 10.48 -1.26
C LEU A 250 -4.54 9.11 -1.39
N GLU A 251 -3.22 9.13 -1.58
CA GLU A 251 -2.37 7.95 -1.76
C GLU A 251 -0.94 8.21 -1.30
N TYR A 252 -0.12 7.16 -1.30
CA TYR A 252 1.30 7.21 -1.01
C TYR A 252 2.10 7.25 -2.30
N GLN A 253 3.15 8.07 -2.30
CA GLN A 253 4.17 8.14 -3.32
C GLN A 253 5.53 7.96 -2.69
N PHE A 254 6.38 7.13 -3.27
CA PHE A 254 7.73 6.90 -2.74
C PHE A 254 8.70 6.38 -3.81
N GLY A 255 9.99 6.48 -3.51
CA GLY A 255 11.07 5.91 -4.31
C GLY A 255 11.91 4.91 -3.53
N CYS A 256 12.43 3.91 -4.23
CA CYS A 256 13.43 2.98 -3.73
C CYS A 256 14.58 2.86 -4.72
N ALA A 257 15.79 2.57 -4.23
CA ALA A 257 16.91 2.27 -5.11
C ALA A 257 17.77 1.10 -4.62
N ALA A 258 18.40 0.43 -5.58
CA ALA A 258 19.44 -0.56 -5.36
C ALA A 258 20.68 -0.21 -6.21
N PRO A 259 21.90 -0.51 -5.75
CA PRO A 259 23.12 -0.26 -6.50
C PRO A 259 23.20 -1.13 -7.76
N GLN A 260 23.71 -0.55 -8.86
CA GLN A 260 23.89 -1.23 -10.15
C GLN A 260 25.18 -0.75 -10.83
N GLY A 261 26.31 -1.39 -10.51
CA GLY A 261 27.62 -0.97 -11.01
C GLY A 261 28.00 0.41 -10.46
N GLU A 262 28.26 1.38 -11.34
CA GLU A 262 28.54 2.78 -10.98
C GLU A 262 27.27 3.66 -10.85
N ALA A 263 26.10 3.11 -11.16
CA ALA A 263 24.80 3.80 -11.11
C ALA A 263 23.84 3.12 -10.11
N GLU A 264 22.60 3.60 -10.06
CA GLU A 264 21.51 2.97 -9.30
C GLU A 264 20.37 2.52 -10.20
N LEU A 265 19.71 1.43 -9.78
CA LEU A 265 18.37 1.11 -10.25
C LEU A 265 17.36 1.89 -9.40
N VAL A 266 16.88 3.01 -9.94
CA VAL A 266 15.83 3.83 -9.31
C VAL A 266 14.45 3.30 -9.69
N MET A 267 13.60 3.15 -8.68
CA MET A 267 12.22 2.69 -8.79
C MET A 267 11.29 3.64 -8.04
N ARG A 268 10.11 3.94 -8.60
CA ARG A 268 9.11 4.82 -7.97
C ARG A 268 7.74 4.16 -7.96
N ALA A 269 7.00 4.36 -6.88
CA ALA A 269 5.57 4.11 -6.80
C ALA A 269 4.86 5.47 -6.86
N GLU A 270 4.15 5.72 -7.96
CA GLU A 270 3.36 6.95 -8.15
C GLU A 270 1.95 6.84 -7.55
N GLU A 271 1.43 5.62 -7.39
CA GLU A 271 0.09 5.34 -6.87
C GLU A 271 0.14 4.12 -5.94
N TYR A 272 0.16 4.32 -4.62
CA TYR A 272 0.04 3.25 -3.64
C TYR A 272 -0.95 3.61 -2.52
N TYR A 273 -2.00 2.80 -2.30
CA TYR A 273 -2.97 3.05 -1.21
C TYR A 273 -3.68 1.80 -0.70
N GLN A 274 -3.29 0.62 -1.20
CA GLN A 274 -4.07 -0.61 -1.06
C GLN A 274 -3.80 -1.35 0.26
N GLY A 275 -2.65 -1.09 0.91
CA GLY A 275 -2.21 -1.72 2.16
C GLY A 275 -1.50 -3.07 1.99
N ASN A 276 -1.16 -3.44 0.75
CA ASN A 276 -0.34 -4.60 0.43
C ASN A 276 0.61 -4.19 -0.70
N LEU A 277 1.89 -4.08 -0.37
CA LEU A 277 2.90 -3.63 -1.32
C LEU A 277 3.56 -4.84 -1.98
N ASP A 278 3.81 -4.74 -3.29
CA ASP A 278 4.49 -5.77 -4.05
C ASP A 278 5.23 -5.14 -5.25
N TRP A 279 6.04 -5.94 -5.95
CA TRP A 279 6.93 -5.48 -7.02
C TRP A 279 6.21 -4.69 -8.12
N TYR A 280 4.94 -5.00 -8.41
CA TYR A 280 4.16 -4.33 -9.46
C TYR A 280 3.72 -2.90 -9.08
N ALA A 281 3.85 -2.50 -7.81
CA ALA A 281 3.61 -1.13 -7.38
C ALA A 281 4.75 -0.18 -7.77
N LEU A 282 5.90 -0.72 -8.20
CA LEU A 282 7.08 0.05 -8.58
C LEU A 282 7.26 0.07 -10.09
N GLU A 283 7.60 1.24 -10.60
CA GLU A 283 8.04 1.45 -11.96
C GLU A 283 9.51 1.85 -11.99
N ARG A 284 10.23 1.38 -13.02
CA ARG A 284 11.64 1.75 -13.21
C ARG A 284 11.75 3.17 -13.77
N ARG A 285 12.68 3.96 -13.23
CA ARG A 285 13.02 5.31 -13.70
C ARG A 285 14.45 5.35 -14.26
N PRO A 286 14.71 4.84 -15.48
CA PRO A 286 16.08 4.79 -16.02
C PRO A 286 16.66 6.16 -16.39
N ALA A 287 15.82 7.19 -16.52
CA ALA A 287 16.26 8.57 -16.69
C ALA A 287 16.81 9.20 -15.39
N GLU A 288 16.57 8.56 -14.25
CA GLU A 288 17.09 8.98 -12.94
C GLU A 288 18.29 8.09 -12.58
N PRO A 289 19.54 8.61 -12.63
CA PRO A 289 20.73 7.80 -12.40
C PRO A 289 20.95 7.46 -10.91
N SER A 290 20.33 8.23 -10.01
CA SER A 290 20.37 8.05 -8.56
C SER A 290 19.11 8.64 -7.94
N LEU A 291 18.67 8.07 -6.81
CA LEU A 291 17.56 8.63 -6.03
C LEU A 291 17.98 9.89 -5.24
N GLY A 292 19.29 10.08 -5.04
CA GLY A 292 19.89 11.17 -4.26
C GLY A 292 21.07 10.68 -3.42
N ASP A 293 21.89 11.59 -2.92
CA ASP A 293 23.09 11.26 -2.13
C ASP A 293 22.70 10.52 -0.84
N PRO A 294 23.35 9.38 -0.53
CA PRO A 294 22.98 8.59 0.63
C PRO A 294 23.67 9.12 1.90
N PRO A 295 23.11 8.84 3.09
CA PRO A 295 23.84 8.94 4.35
C PRO A 295 25.03 7.95 4.42
N ALA A 296 24.87 6.75 3.84
CA ALA A 296 25.86 5.67 3.88
C ALA A 296 26.30 5.19 2.49
N ALA A 297 27.57 4.76 2.35
CA ALA A 297 28.08 4.25 1.08
C ALA A 297 27.34 2.96 0.65
N PRO A 298 26.88 2.86 -0.62
CA PRO A 298 26.16 1.68 -1.09
C PRO A 298 27.06 0.44 -1.08
N GLN A 299 26.50 -0.70 -0.67
CA GLN A 299 27.19 -1.99 -0.79
C GLN A 299 27.17 -2.43 -2.27
N PRO A 300 28.30 -2.83 -2.86
CA PRO A 300 28.31 -3.28 -4.25
C PRO A 300 27.46 -4.55 -4.42
N PRO A 301 26.86 -4.78 -5.60
CA PRO A 301 26.13 -6.01 -5.89
C PRO A 301 27.02 -7.24 -5.65
N ARG A 302 26.46 -8.27 -5.02
CA ARG A 302 27.13 -9.55 -4.80
C ARG A 302 26.82 -10.51 -5.93
N ARG A 303 27.85 -11.12 -6.51
CA ARG A 303 27.68 -12.22 -7.46
C ARG A 303 27.68 -13.57 -6.72
N GLU A 304 26.65 -14.37 -6.96
CA GLU A 304 26.51 -15.72 -6.43
C GLU A 304 26.39 -16.72 -7.58
N VAL A 305 27.05 -17.87 -7.40
CA VAL A 305 26.94 -19.00 -8.34
C VAL A 305 26.42 -20.19 -7.57
N HIS A 306 25.25 -20.66 -7.95
CA HIS A 306 24.63 -21.83 -7.36
C HIS A 306 24.66 -23.00 -8.33
N THR A 307 25.03 -24.17 -7.84
CA THR A 307 25.17 -25.40 -8.64
C THR A 307 24.03 -26.35 -8.31
N PHE A 308 23.37 -26.86 -9.33
CA PHE A 308 22.19 -27.72 -9.24
C PHE A 308 22.36 -28.97 -10.09
N ILE A 309 21.68 -30.04 -9.67
CA ILE A 309 21.35 -31.15 -10.55
C ILE A 309 19.93 -30.88 -11.05
N PRO A 310 19.73 -30.57 -12.34
CA PRO A 310 18.41 -30.29 -12.89
C PRO A 310 17.46 -31.46 -12.67
N THR A 311 16.23 -31.16 -12.27
CA THR A 311 15.17 -32.15 -12.13
C THR A 311 14.04 -31.81 -13.08
N ALA A 312 13.47 -32.83 -13.73
CA ALA A 312 12.32 -32.62 -14.60
C ALA A 312 11.15 -32.06 -13.80
N VAL A 313 10.40 -31.13 -14.41
CA VAL A 313 9.18 -30.60 -13.80
C VAL A 313 8.17 -31.73 -13.69
N MET A 314 7.70 -31.97 -12.47
CA MET A 314 6.69 -32.97 -12.15
C MET A 314 5.66 -32.33 -11.24
N PHE A 315 4.39 -32.69 -11.41
CA PHE A 315 3.31 -32.33 -10.49
C PHE A 315 2.46 -33.55 -10.14
N GLU A 316 1.73 -33.46 -9.04
CA GLU A 316 0.87 -34.55 -8.59
C GLU A 316 -0.23 -34.83 -9.62
N GLY A 317 -0.43 -36.10 -9.97
CA GLY A 317 -1.34 -36.49 -11.02
C GLY A 317 -0.70 -36.55 -12.41
N MET A 318 0.43 -35.89 -12.67
CA MET A 318 1.02 -35.75 -14.01
C MET A 318 1.25 -37.11 -14.71
N PRO A 319 0.85 -37.27 -15.99
CA PRO A 319 1.05 -38.51 -16.74
C PRO A 319 2.54 -38.86 -16.84
N ASN A 320 2.85 -40.16 -16.88
CA ASN A 320 4.21 -40.60 -17.12
C ASN A 320 4.52 -40.51 -18.62
N THR A 321 5.71 -40.00 -18.96
CA THR A 321 6.14 -39.86 -20.35
C THR A 321 6.43 -41.21 -21.03
N ARG A 322 6.63 -42.28 -20.24
CA ARG A 322 6.87 -43.63 -20.75
C ARG A 322 5.58 -44.37 -21.05
N TRP A 323 5.48 -44.93 -22.25
CA TRP A 323 4.29 -45.68 -22.70
C TRP A 323 3.92 -46.88 -21.81
N TRP A 324 4.92 -47.58 -21.23
CA TRP A 324 4.71 -48.78 -20.41
C TRP A 324 4.60 -48.52 -18.91
N ALA A 325 4.36 -47.27 -18.50
CA ALA A 325 4.08 -46.95 -17.11
C ALA A 325 2.58 -47.18 -16.81
N PHE A 326 2.28 -48.07 -15.87
CA PHE A 326 0.95 -48.11 -15.28
C PHE A 326 0.84 -46.99 -14.26
N GLU A 327 -0.05 -46.03 -14.53
CA GLU A 327 -0.27 -44.91 -13.65
C GLU A 327 -1.21 -45.33 -12.51
N ASP A 328 -0.69 -45.35 -11.28
CA ASP A 328 -1.48 -45.50 -10.07
C ASP A 328 -1.91 -44.10 -9.58
N ARG A 329 -2.78 -43.42 -10.36
CA ARG A 329 -3.17 -42.03 -10.08
C ARG A 329 -4.68 -41.82 -10.14
N GLN A 330 -5.18 -41.00 -9.22
CA GLN A 330 -6.61 -40.67 -9.07
C GLN A 330 -7.12 -39.64 -10.09
N THR A 331 -6.23 -39.05 -10.90
CA THR A 331 -6.55 -37.97 -11.84
C THR A 331 -6.77 -38.51 -13.25
N ASN A 332 -7.96 -38.33 -13.82
CA ASN A 332 -8.28 -38.70 -15.20
C ASN A 332 -8.31 -37.46 -16.10
N PHE A 333 -7.19 -37.16 -16.79
CA PHE A 333 -7.11 -36.03 -17.71
C PHE A 333 -8.05 -36.16 -18.92
N GLY A 334 -8.39 -37.38 -19.35
CA GLY A 334 -9.32 -37.62 -20.45
C GLY A 334 -10.77 -37.26 -20.13
N GLU A 335 -11.13 -37.15 -18.85
CA GLU A 335 -12.45 -36.71 -18.39
C GLU A 335 -12.53 -35.20 -18.11
N VAL A 336 -11.41 -34.48 -18.21
CA VAL A 336 -11.42 -33.03 -18.06
C VAL A 336 -12.15 -32.42 -19.26
N ARG A 337 -13.29 -31.77 -18.99
CA ARG A 337 -14.09 -31.05 -19.98
C ARG A 337 -13.90 -29.54 -19.78
N PRO A 338 -12.95 -28.90 -20.50
CA PRO A 338 -12.77 -27.46 -20.42
C PRO A 338 -13.92 -26.74 -21.14
N ASP A 339 -14.48 -25.71 -20.51
CA ASP A 339 -15.39 -24.76 -21.16
C ASP A 339 -14.62 -23.78 -22.07
N THR A 340 -15.33 -23.00 -22.89
CA THR A 340 -14.73 -22.05 -23.84
C THR A 340 -13.86 -20.97 -23.18
N THR A 341 -14.01 -20.74 -21.88
CA THR A 341 -13.24 -19.76 -21.09
C THR A 341 -12.14 -20.39 -20.23
N ASP A 342 -12.01 -21.73 -20.22
CA ASP A 342 -11.09 -22.45 -19.33
C ASP A 342 -9.68 -22.58 -19.91
N LEU A 343 -9.06 -21.46 -20.32
CA LEU A 343 -7.70 -21.46 -20.89
C LEU A 343 -6.68 -22.14 -19.97
N GLY A 344 -6.78 -21.93 -18.65
CA GLY A 344 -5.85 -22.53 -17.68
C GLY A 344 -5.91 -24.06 -17.67
N LYS A 345 -7.10 -24.67 -17.85
CA LYS A 345 -7.23 -26.13 -17.94
C LYS A 345 -6.59 -26.65 -19.22
N LEU A 346 -6.78 -25.95 -20.34
CA LEU A 346 -6.18 -26.29 -21.62
C LEU A 346 -4.65 -26.22 -21.55
N LEU A 347 -4.09 -25.14 -20.99
CA LEU A 347 -2.64 -24.98 -20.81
C LEU A 347 -2.04 -26.07 -19.92
N LEU A 348 -2.71 -26.42 -18.81
CA LEU A 348 -2.24 -27.50 -17.94
C LEU A 348 -2.28 -28.86 -18.64
N LEU A 349 -3.34 -29.16 -19.38
CA LEU A 349 -3.48 -30.39 -20.17
C LEU A 349 -2.39 -30.47 -21.24
N GLU A 350 -2.21 -29.40 -22.03
CA GLU A 350 -1.20 -29.32 -23.07
C GLU A 350 0.21 -29.45 -22.50
N PHE A 351 0.51 -28.74 -21.41
CA PHE A 351 1.80 -28.88 -20.72
C PHE A 351 2.03 -30.32 -20.26
N GLY A 352 1.11 -30.89 -19.47
CA GLY A 352 1.28 -32.21 -18.86
C GLY A 352 1.28 -33.38 -19.85
N LEU A 353 0.59 -33.25 -20.99
CA LEU A 353 0.46 -34.31 -22.00
C LEU A 353 1.48 -34.20 -23.14
N VAL A 354 1.97 -33.00 -23.45
CA VAL A 354 2.77 -32.75 -24.68
C VAL A 354 4.16 -32.22 -24.38
N TYR A 355 4.32 -31.29 -23.44
CA TYR A 355 5.56 -30.50 -23.32
C TYR A 355 6.41 -30.78 -22.08
N ALA A 356 5.85 -31.39 -21.04
CA ALA A 356 6.50 -31.46 -19.74
C ALA A 356 7.79 -32.31 -19.70
N ASN A 357 8.06 -33.13 -20.72
CA ASN A 357 9.31 -33.87 -20.89
C ASN A 357 10.56 -32.98 -21.06
N ASP A 358 10.40 -31.74 -21.51
CA ASP A 358 11.53 -30.84 -21.84
C ASP A 358 11.75 -29.73 -20.82
N TRP A 359 11.03 -29.78 -19.69
CA TRP A 359 11.06 -28.73 -18.67
C TRP A 359 11.82 -29.18 -17.44
N PHE A 360 12.75 -28.36 -16.98
CA PHE A 360 13.55 -28.59 -15.78
C PHE A 360 13.38 -27.45 -14.78
N VAL A 361 13.40 -27.77 -13.50
CA VAL A 361 13.32 -26.79 -12.41
C VAL A 361 14.67 -26.64 -11.70
N LEU A 362 15.05 -25.38 -11.47
CA LEU A 362 16.22 -24.99 -10.69
C LEU A 362 15.73 -24.10 -9.54
N PRO A 363 15.52 -24.64 -8.33
CA PRO A 363 15.02 -23.84 -7.22
C PRO A 363 16.11 -22.87 -6.74
N TYR A 364 15.79 -21.58 -6.68
CA TYR A 364 16.70 -20.55 -6.18
C TYR A 364 16.03 -19.75 -5.07
N THR A 365 16.68 -19.64 -3.91
CA THR A 365 16.18 -18.81 -2.81
C THR A 365 16.74 -17.39 -2.92
N VAL A 366 15.86 -16.42 -3.11
CA VAL A 366 16.23 -15.00 -3.23
C VAL A 366 16.14 -14.31 -1.86
N PRO A 367 17.15 -13.53 -1.44
CA PRO A 367 17.07 -12.75 -0.21
C PRO A 367 16.00 -11.66 -0.30
N LEU A 368 15.35 -11.39 0.83
CA LEU A 368 14.36 -10.33 0.96
C LEU A 368 14.98 -8.94 0.77
N GLY A 369 14.23 -8.01 0.15
CA GLY A 369 14.68 -6.63 -0.02
C GLY A 369 15.80 -6.49 -1.05
N THR A 370 15.76 -7.28 -2.11
CA THR A 370 16.81 -7.29 -3.14
C THR A 370 16.28 -7.18 -4.55
N VAL A 371 17.15 -6.69 -5.42
CA VAL A 371 17.04 -6.81 -6.87
C VAL A 371 18.02 -7.89 -7.30
N SER A 372 17.50 -8.96 -7.88
CA SER A 372 18.28 -10.11 -8.33
C SER A 372 18.27 -10.19 -9.86
N GLU A 373 19.43 -10.06 -10.48
CA GLU A 373 19.62 -10.17 -11.92
C GLU A 373 20.27 -11.52 -12.28
N VAL A 374 19.58 -12.33 -13.07
CA VAL A 374 20.16 -13.56 -13.61
C VAL A 374 21.11 -13.16 -14.73
N LYS A 375 22.41 -13.47 -14.59
CA LYS A 375 23.43 -13.19 -15.62
C LYS A 375 23.52 -14.30 -16.68
N GLY A 376 23.09 -15.50 -16.33
CA GLY A 376 23.02 -16.64 -17.23
C GLY A 376 23.12 -17.98 -16.50
N ILE A 377 22.92 -19.05 -17.25
CA ILE A 377 22.94 -20.43 -16.75
C ILE A 377 23.96 -21.22 -17.57
N ALA A 378 24.99 -21.75 -16.91
CA ALA A 378 25.89 -22.71 -17.51
C ALA A 378 25.32 -24.13 -17.34
N LEU A 379 24.95 -24.77 -18.44
CA LEU A 379 24.36 -26.11 -18.47
C LEU A 379 25.40 -27.12 -18.98
N THR A 380 25.52 -28.27 -18.33
CA THR A 380 26.25 -29.43 -18.85
C THR A 380 25.27 -30.56 -19.11
N ASN A 381 25.32 -31.16 -20.30
CA ASN A 381 24.45 -32.28 -20.66
C ASN A 381 25.12 -33.65 -20.46
N VAL A 382 24.38 -34.73 -20.68
CA VAL A 382 24.85 -36.13 -20.58
C VAL A 382 26.04 -36.45 -21.50
N PHE A 383 26.21 -35.71 -22.60
CA PHE A 383 27.33 -35.88 -23.54
C PHE A 383 28.58 -35.07 -23.12
N GLY A 384 28.51 -34.32 -22.02
CA GLY A 384 29.61 -33.49 -21.51
C GLY A 384 29.72 -32.13 -22.19
N GLU A 385 28.80 -31.79 -23.10
CA GLU A 385 28.76 -30.50 -23.77
C GLU A 385 28.32 -29.42 -22.78
N ARG A 386 28.83 -28.20 -22.96
CA ARG A 386 28.57 -27.07 -22.08
C ARG A 386 27.93 -25.93 -22.86
N PHE A 387 26.78 -25.48 -22.39
CA PHE A 387 26.04 -24.37 -22.96
C PHE A 387 26.01 -23.21 -21.97
N TRP A 388 26.21 -22.00 -22.46
CA TRP A 388 25.93 -20.77 -21.73
C TRP A 388 24.60 -20.23 -22.22
N ILE A 389 23.58 -20.27 -21.37
CA ILE A 389 22.24 -19.80 -21.66
C ILE A 389 22.14 -18.37 -21.12
N GLU A 390 21.99 -17.42 -22.03
CA GLU A 390 21.81 -16.02 -21.69
C GLU A 390 20.33 -15.72 -21.40
N PRO A 391 20.03 -14.75 -20.52
CA PRO A 391 18.67 -14.28 -20.32
C PRO A 391 18.11 -13.66 -21.62
N VAL A 392 16.80 -13.78 -21.84
CA VAL A 392 16.13 -13.13 -22.97
C VAL A 392 16.15 -11.61 -22.77
N LEU A 393 16.75 -10.87 -23.71
CA LEU A 393 17.00 -9.43 -23.62
C LEU A 393 15.98 -8.53 -24.35
N GLU A 394 15.09 -9.10 -25.18
CA GLU A 394 14.30 -8.33 -26.17
C GLU A 394 12.78 -8.24 -25.88
N GLN A 395 12.16 -7.15 -26.38
CA GLN A 395 10.76 -6.78 -26.14
C GLN A 395 9.73 -7.73 -26.80
N PRO A 396 8.51 -7.84 -26.21
CA PRO A 396 7.30 -8.39 -26.85
C PRO A 396 6.66 -7.52 -27.93
N ALA A 397 7.11 -6.27 -28.15
CA ALA A 397 6.29 -5.23 -28.77
C ALA A 397 5.89 -5.49 -30.24
N THR A 398 6.59 -6.39 -30.94
CA THR A 398 6.22 -6.79 -32.32
C THR A 398 6.25 -8.29 -32.56
N ASP A 399 6.74 -9.07 -31.60
CA ASP A 399 6.87 -10.52 -31.69
C ASP A 399 6.21 -11.16 -30.47
N TRP A 400 4.99 -11.65 -30.66
CA TRP A 400 4.20 -12.35 -29.65
C TRP A 400 4.89 -13.63 -29.12
N GLN A 401 5.96 -14.09 -29.78
CA GLN A 401 6.77 -15.22 -29.35
C GLN A 401 7.72 -14.87 -28.20
N LYS A 402 7.97 -13.58 -27.93
CA LYS A 402 8.84 -13.11 -26.85
C LYS A 402 7.99 -12.51 -25.74
N TRP A 403 7.93 -13.19 -24.60
CA TRP A 403 7.19 -12.71 -23.43
C TRP A 403 8.03 -12.87 -22.16
N GLY A 404 7.83 -11.96 -21.20
CA GLY A 404 8.45 -11.99 -19.89
C GLY A 404 7.40 -11.78 -18.81
N MET A 405 7.62 -12.36 -17.63
CA MET A 405 6.79 -12.17 -16.45
C MET A 405 7.67 -11.68 -15.29
N PHE A 406 7.05 -11.02 -14.31
CA PHE A 406 7.70 -10.55 -13.08
C PHE A 406 8.84 -9.54 -13.30
N THR A 407 8.79 -8.80 -14.41
CA THR A 407 9.72 -7.71 -14.71
C THR A 407 9.07 -6.36 -14.43
N LEU A 408 9.86 -5.39 -13.95
CA LEU A 408 9.38 -4.02 -13.79
C LEU A 408 9.11 -3.34 -15.13
N THR A 409 7.97 -2.68 -15.22
CA THR A 409 7.61 -1.83 -16.35
C THR A 409 8.40 -0.52 -16.28
N PRO A 410 8.93 0.00 -17.42
CA PRO A 410 9.43 1.35 -17.47
C PRO A 410 8.29 2.36 -17.40
N ALA A 411 8.54 3.54 -16.84
CA ALA A 411 7.52 4.59 -16.75
C ALA A 411 7.04 5.12 -18.12
N THR A 412 7.81 4.92 -19.20
CA THR A 412 7.38 5.23 -20.57
C THR A 412 7.53 4.02 -21.48
N ALA A 413 6.52 3.79 -22.33
CA ALA A 413 6.46 2.65 -23.24
C ALA A 413 7.60 2.60 -24.28
N GLU A 414 8.31 3.71 -24.48
CA GLU A 414 9.43 3.83 -25.43
C GLU A 414 10.75 3.23 -24.90
N GLN A 415 10.82 2.87 -23.61
CA GLN A 415 12.04 2.35 -23.01
C GLN A 415 12.04 0.82 -22.98
N PRO A 416 13.20 0.16 -23.24
CA PRO A 416 13.28 -1.28 -23.15
C PRO A 416 13.13 -1.75 -21.69
N PRO A 417 12.35 -2.81 -21.42
CA PRO A 417 12.27 -3.43 -20.11
C PRO A 417 13.65 -3.94 -19.67
N ALA A 418 13.90 -3.95 -18.36
CA ALA A 418 15.14 -4.49 -17.83
C ALA A 418 15.14 -6.02 -17.88
N PRO A 419 16.14 -6.68 -18.47
CA PRO A 419 16.13 -8.13 -18.65
C PRO A 419 16.36 -8.87 -17.33
N ALA A 420 15.59 -9.94 -17.10
CA ALA A 420 15.80 -10.97 -16.08
C ALA A 420 16.14 -10.46 -14.66
N ARG A 421 15.47 -9.39 -14.25
CA ARG A 421 15.53 -8.84 -12.89
C ARG A 421 14.27 -9.20 -12.14
N LEU A 422 14.45 -9.84 -10.99
CA LEU A 422 13.41 -10.04 -10.01
C LEU A 422 13.59 -9.03 -8.88
N VAL A 423 12.54 -8.29 -8.57
CA VAL A 423 12.50 -7.40 -7.41
C VAL A 423 11.70 -8.08 -6.32
N LEU A 424 12.35 -8.34 -5.18
CA LEU A 424 11.70 -8.88 -4.00
C LEU A 424 11.74 -7.83 -2.90
N LEU A 425 10.62 -7.19 -2.64
CA LEU A 425 10.49 -6.14 -1.63
C LEU A 425 10.46 -6.75 -0.21
N PRO A 426 10.91 -6.01 0.83
CA PRO A 426 10.79 -6.43 2.22
C PRO A 426 9.37 -6.22 2.75
N THR A 427 8.41 -6.94 2.17
CA THR A 427 6.97 -6.74 2.39
C THR A 427 6.38 -7.66 3.44
N VAL A 428 5.35 -7.19 4.13
CA VAL A 428 4.78 -7.90 5.28
C VAL A 428 3.80 -8.99 4.85
N PRO A 429 4.00 -10.27 5.24
CA PRO A 429 3.10 -11.33 4.83
C PRO A 429 1.72 -11.23 5.50
N LYS A 430 1.64 -10.60 6.68
CA LYS A 430 0.39 -10.42 7.42
C LYS A 430 0.42 -9.17 8.29
N VAL A 431 -0.63 -8.38 8.20
CA VAL A 431 -0.85 -7.19 9.02
C VAL A 431 -2.12 -7.36 9.85
N GLN A 432 -2.05 -6.96 11.12
CA GLN A 432 -3.22 -6.81 11.99
C GLN A 432 -3.77 -5.39 11.85
N GLU A 433 -4.92 -5.31 11.18
CA GLU A 433 -5.86 -4.20 11.08
C GLU A 433 -6.50 -3.75 12.42
N GLY A 434 -6.18 -2.58 12.98
CA GLY A 434 -7.01 -1.97 14.03
C GLY A 434 -8.32 -1.37 13.47
N PRO A 435 -9.30 -1.01 14.33
CA PRO A 435 -10.46 -0.25 13.87
C PRO A 435 -10.04 1.13 13.33
N ALA A 436 -10.77 1.64 12.33
CA ALA A 436 -10.53 2.98 11.79
C ALA A 436 -10.70 4.04 12.89
N LEU A 437 -9.61 4.77 13.14
CA LEU A 437 -9.53 5.92 14.03
C LEU A 437 -10.29 7.10 13.43
N GLU A 438 -10.07 7.32 12.13
CA GLU A 438 -10.77 8.32 11.32
C GLU A 438 -11.21 7.68 10.00
N GLU A 439 -12.37 8.11 9.49
CA GLU A 439 -12.90 7.68 8.20
C GLU A 439 -13.64 8.83 7.54
N VAL A 440 -13.27 9.13 6.31
CA VAL A 440 -13.84 10.21 5.49
C VAL A 440 -14.33 9.60 4.18
N ALA A 441 -15.57 9.87 3.82
CA ALA A 441 -16.11 9.53 2.51
C ALA A 441 -16.20 10.78 1.64
N PHE A 442 -15.48 10.78 0.52
CA PHE A 442 -15.64 11.76 -0.55
C PHE A 442 -16.74 11.28 -1.49
N ILE A 443 -17.79 12.10 -1.65
CA ILE A 443 -18.92 11.82 -2.54
C ILE A 443 -19.16 12.99 -3.48
N ARG A 444 -19.58 12.71 -4.72
CA ARG A 444 -20.11 13.71 -5.63
C ARG A 444 -21.58 13.96 -5.32
N ASP A 445 -21.97 15.24 -5.29
CA ASP A 445 -23.35 15.70 -5.20
C ASP A 445 -23.69 16.48 -6.47
N GLU A 446 -24.26 15.77 -7.43
CA GLU A 446 -24.62 16.29 -8.76
C GLU A 446 -25.63 17.44 -8.68
N MET A 447 -26.52 17.45 -7.68
CA MET A 447 -27.52 18.52 -7.52
C MET A 447 -26.89 19.81 -7.01
N ALA A 448 -25.89 19.69 -6.12
CA ALA A 448 -25.15 20.84 -5.60
C ALA A 448 -23.92 21.21 -6.46
N ASN A 449 -23.61 20.43 -7.50
CA ASN A 449 -22.43 20.54 -8.36
C ASN A 449 -21.12 20.70 -7.58
N MET A 450 -20.93 19.87 -6.55
CA MET A 450 -19.75 19.89 -5.66
C MET A 450 -19.45 18.50 -5.09
N VAL A 451 -18.33 18.40 -4.38
CA VAL A 451 -17.94 17.19 -3.63
C VAL A 451 -18.10 17.44 -2.14
N TRP A 452 -18.49 16.40 -1.39
CA TRP A 452 -18.51 16.43 0.08
C TRP A 452 -17.49 15.47 0.64
N GLY A 453 -16.64 15.97 1.55
CA GLY A 453 -15.88 15.13 2.48
C GLY A 453 -16.71 14.90 3.73
N ILE A 454 -17.31 13.73 3.86
CA ILE A 454 -18.17 13.35 4.98
C ILE A 454 -17.33 12.63 6.03
N GLU A 455 -17.22 13.22 7.22
CA GLU A 455 -16.58 12.59 8.37
C GLU A 455 -17.49 11.49 8.92
N ARG A 456 -17.24 10.24 8.50
CA ARG A 456 -17.98 9.08 8.97
C ARG A 456 -17.53 8.65 10.36
N ARG A 457 -16.22 8.73 10.62
CA ARG A 457 -15.61 8.46 11.93
C ARG A 457 -14.59 9.53 12.24
N ILE A 458 -14.56 9.98 13.49
CA ILE A 458 -13.61 10.98 13.98
C ILE A 458 -12.89 10.45 15.23
N ALA A 459 -11.66 10.87 15.45
CA ALA A 459 -10.99 10.70 16.74
C ALA A 459 -11.56 11.70 17.76
N LEU A 460 -12.06 11.21 18.88
CA LEU A 460 -12.37 12.07 20.02
C LEU A 460 -11.08 12.45 20.77
N PRO A 461 -11.09 13.52 21.60
CA PRO A 461 -9.95 13.83 22.46
C PRO A 461 -9.53 12.70 23.40
N SER A 462 -10.44 11.77 23.71
CA SER A 462 -10.14 10.54 24.44
C SER A 462 -9.16 9.59 23.75
N GLY A 463 -9.03 9.67 22.43
CA GLY A 463 -8.33 8.67 21.58
C GLY A 463 -9.28 7.65 20.94
N ALA A 464 -10.50 7.49 21.45
CA ALA A 464 -11.48 6.57 20.88
C ALA A 464 -12.15 7.15 19.62
N PRO A 465 -12.45 6.32 18.60
CA PRO A 465 -13.21 6.74 17.43
C PRO A 465 -14.71 6.83 17.73
N LYS A 466 -15.41 7.84 17.18
CA LYS A 466 -16.87 8.01 17.27
C LYS A 466 -17.48 8.28 15.89
N PRO A 467 -18.72 7.83 15.60
CA PRO A 467 -19.42 8.23 14.37
C PRO A 467 -19.52 9.75 14.25
N GLY A 468 -19.10 10.29 13.11
CA GLY A 468 -19.00 11.74 12.92
C GLY A 468 -20.36 12.44 12.89
N SER A 469 -21.41 11.77 12.42
CA SER A 469 -22.79 12.29 12.47
C SER A 469 -23.30 12.50 13.89
N GLU A 470 -23.04 11.54 14.78
CA GLU A 470 -23.39 11.63 16.20
C GLU A 470 -22.58 12.73 16.89
N ALA A 471 -21.26 12.75 16.67
CA ALA A 471 -20.38 13.75 17.26
C ALA A 471 -20.68 15.17 16.75
N ALA A 472 -21.09 15.34 15.50
CA ALA A 472 -21.53 16.65 14.98
C ALA A 472 -22.83 17.12 15.65
N ARG A 473 -23.80 16.21 15.84
CA ARG A 473 -25.06 16.51 16.52
C ARG A 473 -24.84 16.88 17.99
N GLU A 474 -24.02 16.13 18.70
CA GLU A 474 -23.67 16.41 20.11
C GLU A 474 -22.98 17.77 20.26
N LEU A 475 -21.99 18.06 19.40
CA LEU A 475 -21.31 19.36 19.39
C LEU A 475 -22.28 20.50 19.13
N ARG A 476 -23.15 20.34 18.14
CA ARG A 476 -24.16 21.35 17.82
C ARG A 476 -25.11 21.60 18.99
N GLN A 477 -25.66 20.54 19.58
CA GLN A 477 -26.57 20.65 20.73
C GLN A 477 -25.90 21.33 21.92
N TRP A 478 -24.64 20.99 22.21
CA TRP A 478 -23.88 21.62 23.28
C TRP A 478 -23.64 23.11 23.02
N LEU A 479 -23.29 23.48 21.78
CA LEU A 479 -23.10 24.88 21.39
C LEU A 479 -24.41 25.69 21.44
N GLU A 480 -25.54 25.09 21.06
CA GLU A 480 -26.87 25.71 21.19
C GLU A 480 -27.22 25.95 22.67
N GLN A 481 -26.89 25.01 23.56
CA GLN A 481 -27.08 25.19 25.00
C GLN A 481 -26.22 26.34 25.55
N LEU A 482 -24.97 26.45 25.08
CA LEU A 482 -24.05 27.52 25.50
C LEU A 482 -24.49 28.90 24.99
N ALA A 483 -25.06 28.97 23.79
CA ALA A 483 -25.59 30.22 23.22
C ALA A 483 -26.83 30.75 23.97
N GLY A 484 -27.48 29.92 24.77
CA GLY A 484 -28.69 30.26 25.52
C GLY A 484 -29.98 29.93 24.76
N PRO A 485 -31.16 30.18 25.37
CA PRO A 485 -32.43 29.88 24.74
C PRO A 485 -32.59 30.66 23.44
N PRO A 486 -33.22 30.07 22.39
CA PRO A 486 -33.49 30.80 21.16
C PRO A 486 -34.32 32.06 21.49
N PRO A 487 -34.14 33.16 20.73
CA PRO A 487 -34.97 34.34 20.93
C PRO A 487 -36.44 33.96 20.77
N ALA A 488 -37.32 34.68 21.47
CA ALA A 488 -38.76 34.49 21.32
C ALA A 488 -39.13 34.48 19.83
N PRO A 489 -40.01 33.57 19.39
CA PRO A 489 -40.38 33.50 17.99
C PRO A 489 -40.82 34.89 17.52
N PRO A 490 -40.37 35.34 16.35
CA PRO A 490 -40.80 36.63 15.82
C PRO A 490 -42.34 36.65 15.73
N ASN A 491 -42.92 37.85 15.76
CA ASN A 491 -44.36 38.03 15.57
C ASN A 491 -44.89 37.16 14.43
N PRO A 492 -46.13 36.63 14.55
CA PRO A 492 -46.69 35.77 13.52
C PRO A 492 -46.54 36.44 12.15
N PRO A 493 -45.94 35.73 11.18
CA PRO A 493 -45.60 36.29 9.89
C PRO A 493 -46.87 36.73 9.17
N ALA A 494 -46.85 37.93 8.58
CA ALA A 494 -48.00 38.49 7.87
C ALA A 494 -48.38 37.68 6.61
N ALA A 495 -47.47 36.83 6.13
CA ALA A 495 -47.66 35.96 4.96
C ALA A 495 -47.53 34.48 5.36
N PRO A 496 -48.25 33.56 4.68
CA PRO A 496 -48.18 32.12 4.93
C PRO A 496 -46.86 31.47 4.45
N ILE A 497 -45.91 32.26 3.95
CA ILE A 497 -44.65 31.81 3.36
C ILE A 497 -43.46 32.55 3.96
N ARG A 498 -42.37 31.82 4.19
CA ARG A 498 -41.06 32.33 4.58
C ARG A 498 -40.06 32.05 3.48
N TYR A 499 -39.37 33.09 3.02
CA TYR A 499 -38.20 32.90 2.17
C TYR A 499 -36.99 32.50 3.04
N GLN A 500 -36.32 31.43 2.65
CA GLN A 500 -35.14 30.89 3.28
C GLN A 500 -34.01 30.86 2.25
N VAL A 501 -33.02 31.74 2.45
CA VAL A 501 -31.86 31.89 1.55
C VAL A 501 -31.11 30.57 1.35
N MET A 502 -30.92 29.80 2.41
CA MET A 502 -30.17 28.54 2.37
C MET A 502 -30.63 27.62 3.51
N ASN A 503 -30.69 26.31 3.27
CA ASN A 503 -30.81 25.33 4.35
C ASN A 503 -29.42 24.92 4.90
N THR A 504 -29.40 24.14 5.98
CA THR A 504 -28.14 23.68 6.58
C THR A 504 -27.95 22.20 6.32
N VAL A 505 -26.70 21.80 6.07
CA VAL A 505 -26.27 20.40 6.03
C VAL A 505 -25.64 20.04 7.39
N PRO A 506 -25.69 18.78 7.84
CA PRO A 506 -25.01 18.37 9.06
C PRO A 506 -23.51 18.73 9.08
N GLU A 507 -22.99 19.17 10.23
CA GLU A 507 -21.64 19.76 10.33
C GLU A 507 -20.46 18.79 10.08
N HIS A 508 -20.74 17.49 9.96
CA HIS A 508 -19.74 16.49 9.56
C HIS A 508 -19.55 16.41 8.03
N TRP A 509 -20.33 17.18 7.25
CA TRP A 509 -20.20 17.29 5.80
C TRP A 509 -19.38 18.53 5.47
N ILE A 510 -18.16 18.32 5.00
CA ILE A 510 -17.23 19.39 4.66
C ILE A 510 -17.26 19.59 3.14
N PRO A 511 -17.63 20.77 2.64
CA PRO A 511 -17.74 20.99 1.20
C PRO A 511 -16.37 21.10 0.53
N PHE A 512 -16.28 20.56 -0.68
CA PHE A 512 -15.18 20.73 -1.62
C PHE A 512 -15.74 21.28 -2.93
N ILE A 513 -15.38 22.53 -3.25
CA ILE A 513 -15.86 23.22 -4.44
C ILE A 513 -14.86 23.08 -5.58
N PRO A 514 -15.33 22.90 -6.83
CA PRO A 514 -14.44 22.90 -7.99
C PRO A 514 -13.87 24.30 -8.21
N VAL A 515 -12.55 24.39 -8.36
CA VAL A 515 -11.84 25.62 -8.73
C VAL A 515 -10.82 25.30 -9.81
N HIS A 516 -10.50 26.27 -10.66
CA HIS A 516 -9.48 26.08 -11.69
C HIS A 516 -8.09 25.92 -11.05
N VAL A 517 -7.27 25.06 -11.64
CA VAL A 517 -5.84 25.00 -11.34
C VAL A 517 -5.21 26.32 -11.79
N GLU A 518 -4.30 26.86 -10.99
CA GLU A 518 -3.63 28.13 -11.32
C GLU A 518 -2.93 28.04 -12.68
N GLY A 519 -3.18 29.01 -13.56
CA GLY A 519 -2.65 29.01 -14.92
C GLY A 519 -3.40 28.13 -15.93
N SER A 520 -4.44 27.39 -15.51
CA SER A 520 -5.31 26.60 -16.40
C SER A 520 -6.74 27.14 -16.39
N VAL A 521 -7.41 27.08 -17.55
CA VAL A 521 -8.84 27.42 -17.70
C VAL A 521 -9.69 26.15 -17.88
N ARG A 522 -9.06 24.98 -18.01
CA ARG A 522 -9.75 23.70 -18.27
C ARG A 522 -9.61 22.71 -17.13
N GLU A 523 -8.46 22.69 -16.49
CA GLU A 523 -8.21 21.78 -15.38
C GLU A 523 -8.81 22.33 -14.10
N ILE A 524 -9.57 21.48 -13.40
CA ILE A 524 -10.16 21.80 -12.12
C ILE A 524 -9.57 20.94 -11.02
N GLN A 525 -9.60 21.47 -9.80
CA GLN A 525 -9.26 20.78 -8.56
C GLN A 525 -10.33 21.09 -7.51
N LEU A 526 -10.47 20.21 -6.54
CA LEU A 526 -11.46 20.31 -5.49
C LEU A 526 -10.86 21.05 -4.29
N GLN A 527 -11.31 22.27 -4.03
CA GLN A 527 -10.87 23.07 -2.90
C GLN A 527 -11.80 22.87 -1.70
N ARG A 528 -11.25 22.50 -0.54
CA ARG A 528 -11.99 22.48 0.73
C ARG A 528 -12.54 23.88 1.05
N ALA A 529 -13.86 23.98 1.12
CA ALA A 529 -14.58 25.18 1.55
C ALA A 529 -15.09 25.02 3.00
N ALA A 530 -15.93 25.94 3.46
CA ALA A 530 -16.52 25.85 4.80
C ALA A 530 -17.95 26.37 4.80
N LEU A 531 -18.84 25.66 5.50
CA LEU A 531 -20.19 26.13 5.77
C LEU A 531 -20.19 27.09 6.98
N PRO A 532 -21.04 28.12 6.97
CA PRO A 532 -21.32 28.91 8.16
C PRO A 532 -22.13 28.08 9.17
N ARG A 533 -21.74 28.17 10.45
CA ARG A 533 -22.52 27.68 11.59
C ARG A 533 -23.46 28.79 12.05
N PHE A 534 -24.74 28.46 12.09
CA PHE A 534 -25.78 29.32 12.64
C PHE A 534 -26.37 28.68 13.89
N LEU A 535 -26.17 29.33 15.05
CA LEU A 535 -26.73 28.90 16.33
C LEU A 535 -27.90 29.85 16.69
N PRO A 536 -29.13 29.33 16.85
CA PRO A 536 -30.23 30.12 17.41
C PRO A 536 -29.87 30.64 18.81
N GLY A 537 -30.10 31.93 19.09
CA GLY A 537 -29.82 32.51 20.42
C GLY A 537 -28.52 33.30 20.52
N ASP A 538 -27.60 33.19 19.56
CA ASP A 538 -26.30 33.87 19.63
C ASP A 538 -26.45 35.41 19.57
N PRO A 539 -26.14 36.16 20.67
CA PRO A 539 -26.35 37.61 20.76
C PRO A 539 -25.31 38.40 19.94
N ASN A 540 -24.24 37.76 19.50
CA ASN A 540 -23.24 38.32 18.61
C ASN A 540 -23.25 37.49 17.32
N PRO A 541 -23.92 37.96 16.24
CA PRO A 541 -23.81 37.34 14.93
C PRO A 541 -22.67 37.92 14.04
N PRO A 542 -21.45 38.30 14.49
CA PRO A 542 -20.44 38.81 13.56
C PRO A 542 -19.72 37.64 12.88
N LYS A 543 -19.82 37.57 11.56
CA LYS A 543 -19.17 36.58 10.68
C LYS A 543 -19.43 35.14 11.14
N ALA A 544 -20.54 34.56 10.68
CA ALA A 544 -20.94 33.18 10.97
C ALA A 544 -19.73 32.24 11.09
N GLU A 545 -19.56 31.65 12.28
CA GLU A 545 -18.42 30.80 12.60
C GLU A 545 -18.31 29.71 11.54
N LYS A 546 -17.13 29.49 10.97
CA LYS A 546 -16.94 28.45 9.96
C LYS A 546 -16.89 27.08 10.65
N VAL A 547 -17.71 26.14 10.17
CA VAL A 547 -17.58 24.73 10.55
C VAL A 547 -16.19 24.25 10.15
N ARG A 548 -15.42 23.76 11.12
CA ARG A 548 -14.08 23.21 10.90
C ARG A 548 -14.14 21.69 10.87
N PRO A 549 -13.45 21.03 9.93
CA PRO A 549 -13.29 19.57 9.94
C PRO A 549 -12.63 19.10 11.25
N ARG A 550 -12.94 17.88 11.67
CA ARG A 550 -12.48 17.29 12.92
C ARG A 550 -11.45 16.19 12.70
N THR A 551 -11.54 15.48 11.58
CA THR A 551 -10.55 14.49 11.13
C THR A 551 -9.24 15.15 10.72
N THR A 552 -8.10 14.56 11.08
CA THR A 552 -6.79 14.98 10.59
C THR A 552 -6.67 14.89 9.07
N LEU A 553 -7.35 13.92 8.44
CA LEU A 553 -7.50 13.81 6.99
C LEU A 553 -8.05 15.09 6.36
N LEU A 554 -9.20 15.59 6.83
CA LEU A 554 -9.81 16.80 6.29
C LEU A 554 -9.27 18.09 6.90
N ARG A 555 -8.45 18.05 7.94
CA ARG A 555 -7.81 19.24 8.55
C ARG A 555 -6.49 19.61 7.91
N HIS A 556 -5.98 18.79 6.98
CA HIS A 556 -4.72 19.05 6.28
C HIS A 556 -4.63 20.50 5.76
N GLY A 557 -3.47 21.11 5.93
CA GLY A 557 -3.20 22.47 5.46
C GLY A 557 -3.88 23.61 6.23
N LEU A 558 -4.78 23.37 7.19
CA LEU A 558 -5.44 24.48 7.92
C LEU A 558 -4.41 25.42 8.61
N PRO A 559 -4.61 26.76 8.55
CA PRO A 559 -5.75 27.48 7.97
C PRO A 559 -5.64 27.76 6.45
N ARG A 560 -4.61 27.27 5.76
CA ARG A 560 -4.44 27.39 4.31
C ARG A 560 -5.46 26.54 3.56
N ALA A 561 -5.58 26.80 2.25
CA ALA A 561 -6.41 26.02 1.36
C ALA A 561 -5.90 24.56 1.29
N TYR A 562 -6.84 23.63 1.10
CA TYR A 562 -6.55 22.22 0.86
C TYR A 562 -7.23 21.85 -0.44
N PHE A 563 -6.44 21.27 -1.36
CA PHE A 563 -6.89 20.85 -2.67
C PHE A 563 -6.77 19.34 -2.80
N VAL A 564 -7.75 18.74 -3.47
CA VAL A 564 -7.76 17.34 -3.88
C VAL A 564 -7.97 17.32 -5.40
N HIS A 565 -7.25 16.44 -6.08
CA HIS A 565 -7.41 16.25 -7.52
C HIS A 565 -8.80 15.71 -7.86
N GLU A 566 -9.41 16.18 -8.95
CA GLU A 566 -10.81 15.86 -9.28
C GLU A 566 -11.00 14.37 -9.59
N GLU A 567 -10.00 13.78 -10.24
CA GLU A 567 -9.91 12.37 -10.61
C GLU A 567 -9.89 11.42 -9.41
N GLU A 568 -9.46 11.89 -8.22
CA GLU A 568 -9.42 11.08 -6.99
C GLU A 568 -10.79 10.81 -6.40
N VAL A 569 -11.80 11.56 -6.84
CA VAL A 569 -13.18 11.37 -6.44
C VAL A 569 -13.97 10.93 -7.67
N PRO A 570 -13.93 9.65 -8.05
CA PRO A 570 -14.73 9.14 -9.17
C PRO A 570 -16.23 9.18 -8.83
N ARG A 571 -17.10 8.82 -9.79
CA ARG A 571 -18.56 8.72 -9.54
C ARG A 571 -18.93 7.77 -8.40
N ALA A 572 -18.14 6.71 -8.23
CA ALA A 572 -18.31 5.79 -7.11
C ALA A 572 -17.96 6.44 -5.75
N GLY A 573 -17.35 7.63 -5.74
CA GLY A 573 -16.75 8.25 -4.57
C GLY A 573 -15.47 7.53 -4.12
N ALA A 574 -14.87 8.06 -3.05
CA ALA A 574 -13.70 7.48 -2.41
C ALA A 574 -13.90 7.45 -0.89
N VAL A 575 -13.42 6.41 -0.22
CA VAL A 575 -13.39 6.33 1.24
C VAL A 575 -11.95 6.26 1.67
N VAL A 576 -11.55 7.21 2.52
CA VAL A 576 -10.20 7.28 3.09
C VAL A 576 -10.31 7.04 4.59
N SER A 577 -9.58 6.06 5.10
CA SER A 577 -9.54 5.71 6.52
C SER A 577 -8.13 5.73 7.06
N GLN A 578 -7.98 6.01 8.35
CA GLN A 578 -6.72 5.82 9.08
C GLN A 578 -6.89 4.81 10.19
N ALA A 579 -5.94 3.89 10.32
CA ALA A 579 -5.97 2.85 11.34
C ALA A 579 -4.55 2.50 11.80
N TYR A 580 -4.44 2.09 13.07
CA TYR A 580 -3.22 1.46 13.55
C TYR A 580 -3.08 0.09 12.90
N GLN A 581 -1.88 -0.17 12.39
CA GLN A 581 -1.48 -1.42 11.80
C GLN A 581 -0.36 -2.04 12.64
N ARG A 582 -0.36 -3.36 12.74
CA ARG A 582 0.66 -4.07 13.51
C ARG A 582 1.11 -5.35 12.83
N THR A 583 2.41 -5.59 12.80
CA THR A 583 2.97 -6.85 12.30
C THR A 583 4.12 -7.35 13.17
N ARG A 584 4.43 -8.64 13.02
CA ARG A 584 5.65 -9.25 13.56
C ARG A 584 6.57 -9.53 12.38
N TRP A 585 7.79 -9.03 12.47
CA TRP A 585 8.77 -9.07 11.40
C TRP A 585 9.96 -9.98 11.74
N LEU A 586 11.05 -9.82 10.99
CA LEU A 586 12.32 -10.53 11.18
C LEU A 586 12.75 -10.51 12.66
N GLY A 587 13.26 -11.64 13.15
CA GLY A 587 13.67 -11.81 14.54
C GLY A 587 12.54 -11.72 15.57
N GLY A 588 11.28 -11.66 15.15
CA GLY A 588 10.12 -11.56 16.05
C GLY A 588 9.84 -10.14 16.56
N ARG A 589 10.54 -9.12 16.03
CA ARG A 589 10.29 -7.71 16.37
C ARG A 589 8.88 -7.30 15.95
N VAL A 590 8.22 -6.51 16.79
CA VAL A 590 6.88 -5.99 16.51
C VAL A 590 7.01 -4.58 15.96
N PHE A 591 6.34 -4.30 14.86
CA PHE A 591 6.18 -2.97 14.30
C PHE A 591 4.70 -2.58 14.41
N THR A 592 4.46 -1.35 14.87
CA THR A 592 3.13 -0.74 14.92
C THR A 592 3.24 0.63 14.26
N TRP A 593 2.37 0.96 13.32
CA TRP A 593 2.36 2.26 12.65
C TRP A 593 0.92 2.73 12.45
N LEU A 594 0.74 4.03 12.23
CA LEU A 594 -0.54 4.58 11.78
C LEU A 594 -0.48 4.70 10.25
N GLY A 595 -1.33 3.96 9.54
CA GLY A 595 -1.44 4.01 8.08
C GLY A 595 -2.78 4.58 7.63
N ALA A 596 -2.86 4.98 6.37
CA ALA A 596 -4.06 5.41 5.68
C ALA A 596 -4.37 4.46 4.53
N ARG A 597 -5.64 4.35 4.16
CA ARG A 597 -6.09 3.49 3.08
C ARG A 597 -7.16 4.21 2.26
N LYS A 598 -7.10 4.08 0.93
CA LYS A 598 -8.13 4.54 -0.01
C LYS A 598 -8.89 3.31 -0.53
N GLN A 599 -10.21 3.38 -0.49
CA GLN A 599 -11.12 2.38 -1.05
C GLN A 599 -12.14 3.06 -1.94
N THR A 600 -12.66 2.32 -2.92
CA THR A 600 -13.80 2.79 -3.72
C THR A 600 -15.00 3.04 -2.82
N GLY A 601 -15.70 4.15 -3.06
CA GLY A 601 -16.92 4.47 -2.33
C GLY A 601 -18.12 3.62 -2.74
N ARG A 602 -19.32 4.08 -2.37
CA ARG A 602 -20.60 3.38 -2.63
C ARG A 602 -21.48 4.09 -3.67
N GLY A 603 -20.95 5.09 -4.37
CA GLY A 603 -21.69 5.94 -5.31
C GLY A 603 -21.83 7.38 -4.84
N GLU A 604 -22.65 8.11 -5.59
CA GLU A 604 -23.03 9.50 -5.36
C GLU A 604 -23.94 9.64 -4.13
N GLY A 605 -24.10 10.87 -3.64
CA GLY A 605 -25.04 11.15 -2.56
C GLY A 605 -25.60 12.57 -2.65
N ALA A 606 -26.76 12.77 -2.03
CA ALA A 606 -27.43 14.07 -1.98
C ALA A 606 -27.32 14.66 -0.57
N SER A 607 -26.66 15.81 -0.44
CA SER A 607 -26.61 16.56 0.82
C SER A 607 -27.95 17.16 1.22
N GLY A 608 -28.86 17.31 0.25
CA GLY A 608 -30.10 18.06 0.39
C GLY A 608 -29.87 19.57 0.48
N LEU A 609 -28.65 20.07 0.23
CA LEU A 609 -28.35 21.50 0.18
C LEU A 609 -29.20 22.17 -0.89
N ARG A 610 -29.89 23.24 -0.51
CA ARG A 610 -30.78 24.02 -1.37
C ARG A 610 -30.65 25.49 -1.02
N PHE A 611 -30.75 26.32 -2.05
CA PHE A 611 -30.76 27.77 -1.96
C PHE A 611 -32.15 28.29 -2.37
N ASP A 612 -32.48 29.51 -1.96
CA ASP A 612 -33.67 30.24 -2.41
C ASP A 612 -34.99 29.49 -2.23
N LEU A 613 -35.21 28.95 -1.03
CA LEU A 613 -36.39 28.16 -0.70
C LEU A 613 -37.57 29.05 -0.27
N LEU A 614 -38.77 28.71 -0.71
CA LEU A 614 -40.02 29.16 -0.11
C LEU A 614 -40.52 28.06 0.84
N ALA A 615 -40.56 28.34 2.13
CA ALA A 615 -41.09 27.44 3.15
C ALA A 615 -42.47 27.91 3.60
N GLU A 616 -43.47 27.02 3.54
CA GLU A 616 -44.77 27.29 4.13
C GLU A 616 -44.67 27.35 5.65
N ILE A 617 -45.31 28.36 6.23
CA ILE A 617 -45.40 28.53 7.66
C ILE A 617 -46.74 27.91 8.05
N LYS A 618 -46.71 26.68 8.60
CA LYS A 618 -47.91 26.09 9.19
C LYS A 618 -48.40 27.02 10.30
N GLN A 619 -49.59 27.59 10.10
CA GLN A 619 -50.28 28.42 11.09
C GLN A 619 -50.71 27.59 12.30
#